data_AF-A0A972V3L9-F1
#
_entry.id   AF-A0A972V3L9-F1
#
_cell.length_a   1.000
_cell.length_b   1.000
_cell.length_c   1.000
_cell.angle_alpha   90.00
_cell.angle_beta   90.00
_cell.angle_gamma   90.00
#
_symmetry.space_group_name_H-M   'P 1'
#
loop_
_entity.id
_entity.type
_entity.pdbx_description
1 polymer ?
#
loop_
_entity_poly.entity_id
_entity_poly.type
_entity_poly.pdbx_seq_one_letter_code
_entity_poly.pdbx_strand_id
1 'polypeptide(L)' 'MIIKRDLDIIKSYFEDESGLLGGTADEVIYPENEKDAVSIMQDASSKKTPLTISGGGTGVTGARVPFGGKVLAT' A
#
# COMPACT_ATOMS: atom_id res chain seq x y z
N MET A 1 -4.31 13.93 2.86
CA MET A 1 -3.79 12.72 2.18
C MET A 1 -3.77 12.88 0.67
N ILE A 2 -2.80 12.24 0.01
CA ILE A 2 -2.70 12.16 -1.46
C ILE A 2 -3.03 10.73 -1.90
N ILE A 3 -3.87 10.57 -2.91
CA ILE A 3 -4.23 9.25 -3.47
C ILE A 3 -3.73 9.15 -4.90
N LYS A 4 -2.99 8.08 -5.20
CA LYS A 4 -2.54 7.74 -6.55
C LYS A 4 -3.20 6.45 -7.02
N ARG A 5 -3.76 6.48 -8.24
CA ARG A 5 -4.41 5.35 -8.92
C ARG A 5 -3.79 5.03 -10.28
N ASP A 6 -2.80 5.82 -10.68
CA ASP A 6 -2.08 5.61 -11.92
C ASP A 6 -1.18 4.38 -11.78
N LEU A 7 -1.44 3.37 -12.60
CA LEU A 7 -0.72 2.10 -12.62
C LEU A 7 0.79 2.29 -12.81
N ASP A 8 1.21 3.26 -13.62
CA ASP A 8 2.65 3.48 -13.87
C ASP A 8 3.35 4.08 -12.65
N ILE A 9 2.60 4.74 -11.77
CA ILE A 9 3.14 5.27 -10.51
C ILE A 9 3.12 4.20 -9.42
N ILE A 10 2.03 3.43 -9.30
CA ILE A 10 1.85 2.49 -8.20
C ILE A 10 2.55 1.14 -8.40
N LYS A 11 2.98 0.80 -9.63
CA LYS A 11 3.75 -0.43 -9.92
C LYS A 11 4.99 -0.60 -9.04
N SER A 12 5.62 0.49 -8.61
CA SER A 12 6.77 0.47 -7.70
C SER A 12 6.49 -0.14 -6.32
N TYR A 13 5.21 -0.32 -5.96
CA TYR A 13 4.78 -0.95 -4.71
C TYR A 13 4.52 -2.45 -4.85
N PHE A 14 4.60 -3.00 -6.06
CA PHE A 14 4.31 -4.42 -6.34
C PHE A 14 5.55 -5.31 -6.21
N GLU A 15 6.70 -4.72 -5.91
CA GLU A 15 7.99 -5.39 -5.83
C GLU A 15 8.77 -4.92 -4.59
N ASP A 16 9.59 -5.81 -4.04
CA ASP A 16 10.59 -5.53 -3.01
C ASP A 16 11.81 -6.45 -3.23
N GLU A 17 12.81 -6.38 -2.36
CA GLU A 17 14.03 -7.19 -2.46
C GLU A 17 13.82 -8.71 -2.26
N SER A 18 12.60 -9.17 -1.96
CA SER A 18 12.29 -10.60 -1.87
C SER A 18 12.17 -11.28 -3.23
N GLY A 19 11.87 -10.52 -4.28
CA GLY A 19 11.51 -11.06 -5.59
C GLY A 19 10.12 -11.71 -5.64
N LEU A 20 9.25 -11.45 -4.67
CA LEU A 20 7.87 -11.91 -4.67
C LEU A 20 7.09 -11.27 -5.83
N LEU A 21 6.48 -12.12 -6.66
CA LEU A 21 5.73 -11.72 -7.85
C LEU A 21 4.21 -11.71 -7.58
N GLY A 22 3.48 -10.98 -8.43
CA GLY A 22 2.02 -10.94 -8.41
C GLY A 22 1.43 -9.83 -7.54
N GLY A 23 2.24 -8.84 -7.16
CA GLY A 23 1.77 -7.67 -6.43
C GLY A 23 0.71 -6.89 -7.20
N THR A 24 -0.39 -6.52 -6.53
CA THR A 24 -1.50 -5.75 -7.09
C THR A 24 -2.12 -4.84 -6.04
N ALA A 25 -2.57 -3.65 -6.44
CA ALA A 25 -3.37 -2.75 -5.62
C ALA A 25 -4.22 -1.83 -6.51
N ASP A 26 -5.34 -1.35 -5.97
CA ASP A 26 -6.24 -0.41 -6.63
C ASP A 26 -5.76 1.04 -6.48
N GLU A 27 -5.14 1.36 -5.33
CA GLU A 27 -4.63 2.70 -5.03
C GLU A 27 -3.52 2.68 -3.98
N VAL A 28 -2.63 3.68 -4.06
CA VAL A 28 -1.63 4.01 -3.05
C VAL A 28 -2.01 5.32 -2.39
N ILE A 29 -2.06 5.34 -1.07
CA ILE A 29 -2.43 6.50 -0.26
C ILE A 29 -1.22 6.95 0.55
N TYR A 30 -0.90 8.24 0.42
CA TYR A 30 0.13 8.92 1.20
C TYR A 30 -0.58 9.75 2.28
N PRO A 31 -0.55 9.32 3.55
CA PRO A 31 -1.07 10.12 4.65
C PRO A 31 -0.15 11.34 4.81
N GLU A 32 -0.74 12.53 5.00
CA GLU A 32 0.06 13.74 5.25
C GLU A 32 0.35 13.93 6.74
N ASN A 33 -0.33 13.17 7.60
CA ASN A 33 -0.22 13.23 9.05
C ASN A 33 -0.79 11.94 9.69
N GLU A 34 -0.61 11.79 11.01
CA GLU A 34 -1.08 10.63 11.77
C GLU A 34 -2.60 10.46 11.74
N LYS A 35 -3.38 11.56 11.71
CA LYS A 35 -4.85 11.50 11.67
C LYS A 35 -5.33 10.92 10.34
N ASP A 36 -4.66 11.26 9.24
CA ASP A 36 -4.94 10.66 7.92
C ASP A 36 -4.71 9.14 7.98
N ALA A 37 -3.58 8.69 8.55
CA ALA A 37 -3.27 7.27 8.68
C ALA A 37 -4.34 6.53 9.49
N VAL A 38 -4.76 7.09 10.63
CA VAL A 38 -5.84 6.53 11.46
C VAL A 38 -7.15 6.43 10.67
N SER A 39 -7.53 7.49 9.95
CA SER A 39 -8.76 7.52 9.16
C SER A 39 -8.74 6.47 8.03
N ILE A 40 -7.62 6.30 7.34
CA ILE A 40 -7.45 5.30 6.27
C ILE A 40 -7.58 3.88 6.83
N MET A 41 -6.93 3.60 7.96
CA MET A 41 -7.03 2.27 8.60
C MET A 41 -8.45 1.96 9.08
N GLN A 42 -9.16 2.95 9.64
CA GLN A 42 -10.56 2.80 10.04
C GLN A 42 -11.48 2.55 8.85
N ASP A 43 -11.29 3.26 7.73
CA ASP A 43 -12.06 3.07 6.50
C ASP A 43 -11.85 1.67 5.92
N ALA A 44 -10.59 1.24 5.81
CA ALA A 44 -10.23 -0.08 5.29
C ALA A 44 -10.82 -1.21 6.15
N SER A 45 -10.73 -1.08 7.48
CA SER A 45 -11.33 -2.03 8.42
C SER A 45 -12.85 -2.10 8.28
N SER A 46 -13.52 -0.94 8.24
CA SER A 46 -14.99 -0.87 8.14
C SER A 46 -15.51 -1.46 6.83
N LYS A 47 -14.78 -1.26 5.73
CA LYS A 47 -15.12 -1.79 4.40
C LYS A 47 -14.56 -3.19 4.14
N LYS A 48 -13.80 -3.77 5.08
CA LYS A 48 -13.06 -5.02 4.91
C LYS A 48 -12.19 -5.04 3.65
N THR A 49 -11.62 -3.88 3.32
CA THR A 49 -10.71 -3.75 2.19
C THR A 49 -9.31 -4.16 2.64
N PRO A 50 -8.62 -5.07 1.94
CA PRO A 50 -7.22 -5.36 2.21
C PRO A 50 -6.39 -4.07 2.19
N LEU A 51 -5.54 -3.90 3.20
CA LEU A 51 -4.67 -2.74 3.35
C LEU A 51 -3.25 -3.22 3.65
N THR A 52 -2.31 -2.92 2.77
CA THR A 52 -0.88 -3.22 2.95
C THR A 52 -0.13 -1.96 3.33
N ILE A 53 0.67 -2.02 4.39
CA ILE A 53 1.55 -0.93 4.80
C ILE A 53 2.88 -1.10 4.09
N SER A 54 3.37 -0.03 3.48
CA SER A 54 4.54 -0.08 2.61
C SER A 54 5.54 1.04 2.91
N GLY A 55 6.69 0.64 3.47
CA GLY A 55 7.86 1.51 3.70
C GLY A 55 8.92 1.42 2.60
N GLY A 56 10.19 1.30 2.99
CA GLY A 56 11.36 1.52 2.11
C GLY A 56 11.70 0.45 1.07
N GLY A 57 11.14 -0.77 1.12
CA GLY A 57 11.36 -1.75 0.04
C GLY A 57 12.48 -2.74 0.17
N THR A 58 13.26 -2.65 1.22
CA THR A 58 14.38 -3.56 1.51
C THR A 58 13.93 -4.84 2.20
N GLY A 59 12.64 -5.19 2.08
CA GLY A 59 12.08 -6.40 2.67
C GLY A 59 12.42 -7.60 1.80
N VAL A 60 12.84 -8.71 2.42
CA VAL A 60 13.21 -9.96 1.72
C VAL A 60 12.16 -11.06 1.86
N THR A 61 11.00 -10.73 2.42
CA THR A 61 9.89 -11.67 2.65
C THR A 61 8.61 -11.33 1.90
N GLY A 62 8.58 -10.24 1.12
CA GLY A 62 7.38 -9.79 0.41
C GLY A 62 6.37 -9.07 1.29
N ALA A 63 6.72 -8.71 2.52
CA ALA A 63 5.78 -8.18 3.52
C ALA A 63 5.09 -6.87 3.10
N ARG A 64 5.75 -6.07 2.24
CA ARG A 64 5.16 -4.82 1.71
C ARG A 64 4.41 -4.99 0.40
N VAL A 65 4.47 -6.16 -0.23
CA VAL A 65 3.88 -6.42 -1.54
C VAL A 65 2.37 -6.64 -1.35
N PRO A 66 1.51 -5.80 -1.94
CA PRO A 66 0.07 -5.91 -1.78
C PRO A 66 -0.50 -7.01 -2.69
N PHE A 67 -1.58 -7.66 -2.24
CA PHE A 67 -2.35 -8.63 -3.03
C PHE A 67 -3.81 -8.19 -3.10
N GLY A 68 -4.04 -7.05 -3.76
CA GLY A 68 -5.33 -6.38 -3.91
C GLY A 68 -5.58 -5.30 -2.85
N GLY A 69 -6.64 -4.54 -3.04
CA GLY A 69 -7.05 -3.48 -2.11
C GLY A 69 -6.14 -2.26 -2.19
N LYS A 70 -5.72 -1.74 -1.02
CA LYS A 70 -5.07 -0.43 -0.92
C LYS A 70 -3.68 -0.55 -0.32
N VAL A 71 -2.81 0.38 -0.66
CA VAL A 71 -1.49 0.54 -0.04
C VAL A 71 -1.46 1.83 0.78
N LEU A 72 -0.99 1.74 2.02
CA LEU A 72 -0.61 2.89 2.84
C LEU A 72 0.91 3.08 2.74
N ALA A 73 1.33 4.14 2.06
CA ALA A 73 2.75 4.48 1.91
C ALA A 73 3.23 5.32 3.10
N THR A 74 4.38 4.95 3.68
CA THR A 74 4.98 5.62 4.84
C THR A 74 6.40 6.08 4.56
#